data_AF-T1B2U7-F1
#
_entry.id   AF-T1B2U7-F1
#
_cell.length_a   1.000
_cell.length_b   1.000
_cell.length_c   1.000
_cell.angle_alpha   90.00
_cell.angle_beta   90.00
_cell.angle_gamma   90.00
#
_symmetry.space_group_name_H-M   'P 1'
#
loop_
_entity.id
_entity.type
_entity.pdbx_description
1 polymer ?
#
loop_
_entity_poly.entity_id
_entity_poly.type
_entity_poly.pdbx_seq_one_letter_code
_entity_poly.pdbx_strand_id
1 'polypeptide(L)'
;MAAVLGLQLESLQQICQDVSAGGSCCVVANDNCPGQAVISGSREGVALAAERARDAGARRVVPLNVGGAFHSPLMADAAREFATLVDGIAIHEPAFPVGAGAQGQLLTTAADIRQGLREQLQSPVRWTELVQAMSGAGVTTFLECGPGNTLA
;
A
#
# COMPACT_ATOMS: atom_id res chain seq x y z
N MET A 1 6.58 1.18 10.09
CA MET A 1 5.79 0.19 9.33
C MET A 1 6.17 -1.21 9.79
N ALA A 2 5.26 -2.18 9.65
CA ALA A 2 5.54 -3.59 9.94
C ALA A 2 4.79 -4.51 8.98
N ALA A 3 5.43 -5.57 8.50
CA ALA A 3 4.78 -6.65 7.77
C ALA A 3 4.09 -7.60 8.75
N VAL A 4 2.85 -7.96 8.46
CA VAL A 4 2.03 -8.90 9.23
C VAL A 4 1.73 -10.10 8.34
N LEU A 5 2.08 -11.30 8.81
CA LEU A 5 1.93 -12.55 8.09
C LEU A 5 1.01 -13.50 8.87
N GLY A 6 0.15 -14.21 8.15
CA GLY A 6 -0.74 -15.23 8.69
C GLY A 6 -1.98 -14.68 9.38
N LEU A 7 -2.47 -13.49 8.99
CA LEU A 7 -3.71 -12.91 9.50
C LEU A 7 -4.59 -12.45 8.33
N GLN A 8 -5.92 -12.61 8.46
CA GLN A 8 -6.87 -12.13 7.45
C GLN A 8 -6.86 -10.59 7.38
N LEU A 9 -7.06 -10.05 6.18
CA LEU A 9 -6.96 -8.62 5.93
C LEU A 9 -8.01 -7.85 6.76
N GLU A 10 -9.24 -8.34 6.80
CA GLU A 10 -10.35 -7.70 7.52
C GLU A 10 -10.06 -7.63 9.02
N SER A 11 -9.52 -8.70 9.61
CA SER A 11 -9.12 -8.70 11.02
C SER A 11 -8.01 -7.69 11.29
N LEU A 12 -7.03 -7.59 10.40
CA LEU A 12 -5.94 -6.61 10.54
C LEU A 12 -6.43 -5.17 10.37
N GLN A 13 -7.36 -4.94 9.44
CA GLN A 13 -8.01 -3.64 9.24
C GLN A 13 -8.77 -3.22 10.50
N GLN A 14 -9.53 -4.12 11.12
CA GLN A 14 -10.25 -3.84 12.37
C GLN A 14 -9.27 -3.47 13.50
N ILE A 15 -8.17 -4.22 13.65
CA ILE A 15 -7.13 -3.92 14.64
C ILE A 15 -6.56 -2.51 14.43
N CYS A 16 -6.24 -2.15 13.18
CA CYS A 16 -5.71 -0.82 12.86
C CYS A 16 -6.73 0.30 13.15
N GLN A 17 -8.01 0.07 12.83
CA GLN A 17 -9.10 1.00 13.13
C GLN A 17 -9.25 1.21 14.64
N ASP A 18 -9.26 0.14 15.43
CA ASP A 18 -9.40 0.23 16.89
C ASP A 18 -8.21 0.97 17.53
N VAL A 19 -6.99 0.73 17.03
CA VAL A 19 -5.78 1.41 17.51
C VAL A 19 -5.80 2.90 17.15
N SER A 20 -6.24 3.23 15.92
CA SER A 20 -6.42 4.61 15.49
C SER A 20 -7.52 5.34 16.27
N ALA A 21 -8.63 4.67 16.57
CA ALA A 21 -9.71 5.20 17.40
C ALA A 21 -9.24 5.47 18.84
N GLY A 22 -8.25 4.72 19.33
CA GLY A 22 -7.56 4.95 20.60
C GLY A 22 -6.56 6.13 20.61
N GLY A 23 -6.41 6.86 19.49
CA GLY A 23 -5.56 8.05 19.38
C GLY A 23 -4.19 7.82 18.75
N SER A 24 -3.84 6.57 18.43
CA SER A 24 -2.55 6.22 17.82
C SER A 24 -2.74 5.80 16.36
N CYS A 25 -2.40 6.70 15.43
CA CYS A 25 -2.59 6.44 13.99
C CYS A 25 -1.92 5.14 13.53
N CYS A 26 -2.70 4.23 12.96
CA CYS A 26 -2.26 2.99 12.33
C CYS A 26 -3.26 2.56 11.27
N VAL A 27 -2.78 2.22 10.08
CA VAL A 27 -3.58 1.77 8.94
C VAL A 27 -2.90 0.59 8.27
N VAL A 28 -3.67 -0.20 7.51
CA VAL A 28 -3.09 -1.13 6.54
C VAL A 28 -2.59 -0.33 5.35
N ALA A 29 -1.28 -0.36 5.13
CA ALA A 29 -0.57 0.32 4.06
C ALA A 29 -0.45 -0.51 2.78
N ASN A 30 -0.37 -1.83 2.90
CA ASN A 30 -0.31 -2.72 1.75
C ASN A 30 -1.12 -3.98 2.00
N ASP A 31 -1.97 -4.35 1.05
CA ASP A 31 -2.50 -5.71 0.88
C ASP A 31 -1.69 -6.38 -0.23
N ASN A 32 -0.71 -7.19 0.17
CA ASN A 32 0.24 -7.79 -0.77
C ASN A 32 -0.24 -9.15 -1.28
N CYS A 33 -0.79 -9.98 -0.41
CA CYS A 33 -1.41 -11.23 -0.81
C CYS A 33 -2.31 -11.75 0.32
N PRO A 34 -3.16 -12.74 0.05
CA PRO A 34 -3.94 -13.39 1.10
C PRO A 34 -3.04 -13.86 2.26
N GLY A 35 -3.27 -13.29 3.44
CA GLY A 35 -2.49 -13.59 4.64
C GLY A 35 -1.18 -12.81 4.79
N GLN A 36 -0.84 -11.87 3.90
CA GLN A 36 0.29 -10.96 4.09
C GLN A 36 -0.06 -9.51 3.74
N ALA A 37 0.04 -8.66 4.75
CA ALA A 37 -0.20 -7.23 4.63
C ALA A 37 0.89 -6.43 5.36
N VAL A 38 0.89 -5.12 5.19
CA VAL A 38 1.79 -4.18 5.88
C VAL A 38 0.96 -3.14 6.61
N ILE A 39 1.33 -2.84 7.85
CA ILE A 39 0.75 -1.73 8.64
C ILE A 39 1.70 -0.54 8.69
N SER A 40 1.14 0.66 8.70
CA SER A 40 1.85 1.94 8.71
C SER A 40 1.14 2.97 9.57
N GLY A 41 1.88 3.89 10.17
CA GLY A 41 1.35 4.88 11.10
C GLY A 41 2.40 5.40 12.06
N SER A 42 1.97 5.90 13.21
CA SER A 42 2.87 6.35 14.27
C SER A 42 3.66 5.17 14.84
N ARG A 43 4.80 5.45 15.48
CA ARG A 43 5.61 4.39 16.12
C ARG A 43 4.79 3.61 17.15
N GLU A 44 3.99 4.34 17.93
CA GLU A 44 3.09 3.77 18.93
C GLU A 44 1.94 2.97 18.30
N GLY A 45 1.26 3.51 17.29
CA GLY A 45 0.16 2.83 16.61
C GLY A 45 0.60 1.53 15.92
N VAL A 46 1.77 1.55 15.27
CA VAL A 46 2.34 0.34 14.68
C VAL A 46 2.71 -0.69 15.75
N ALA A 47 3.27 -0.25 16.90
CA ALA A 47 3.62 -1.17 17.99
C ALA A 47 2.38 -1.83 18.60
N LEU A 48 1.34 -1.05 18.92
CA LEU A 48 0.07 -1.54 19.47
C LEU A 48 -0.64 -2.49 18.50
N ALA A 49 -0.76 -2.11 17.22
CA ALA A 49 -1.37 -2.96 16.22
C ALA A 49 -0.57 -4.25 15.99
N ALA A 50 0.77 -4.19 16.06
CA ALA A 50 1.63 -5.35 15.97
C ALA A 50 1.43 -6.34 17.13
N GLU A 51 1.24 -5.83 18.37
CA GLU A 51 0.89 -6.66 19.53
C GLU A 51 -0.47 -7.32 19.34
N ARG A 52 -1.51 -6.54 19.06
CA ARG A 52 -2.86 -7.05 18.84
C ARG A 52 -2.94 -8.06 17.68
N ALA A 53 -2.16 -7.85 16.63
CA ALA A 53 -2.07 -8.81 15.52
C ALA A 53 -1.48 -10.15 15.97
N ARG A 54 -0.46 -10.15 16.83
CA ARG A 54 0.09 -11.40 17.41
C ARG A 54 -0.94 -12.10 18.28
N ASP A 55 -1.64 -11.36 19.12
CA ASP A 55 -2.69 -11.92 19.98
C ASP A 55 -3.87 -12.49 19.18
N ALA A 56 -4.18 -11.87 18.03
CA ALA A 56 -5.18 -12.34 17.08
C ALA A 56 -4.71 -13.51 16.19
N GLY A 57 -3.50 -14.04 16.42
CA GLY A 57 -2.99 -15.23 15.74
C GLY A 57 -2.14 -14.98 14.51
N ALA A 58 -1.66 -13.75 14.28
CA ALA A 58 -0.68 -13.50 13.23
C ALA A 58 0.58 -14.37 13.47
N ARG A 59 0.93 -15.19 12.47
CA ARG A 59 2.09 -16.08 12.50
C ARG A 59 3.39 -15.32 12.73
N ARG A 60 3.54 -14.13 12.14
CA ARG A 60 4.74 -13.30 12.27
C ARG A 60 4.42 -11.83 12.07
N VAL A 61 5.05 -10.97 12.85
CA VAL A 61 5.04 -9.52 12.64
C VAL A 61 6.48 -9.03 12.59
N VAL A 62 6.86 -8.34 11.51
CA VAL A 62 8.25 -7.94 11.23
C VAL A 62 8.32 -6.44 11.03
N PRO A 63 9.04 -5.68 11.87
CA PRO A 63 9.31 -4.27 11.62
C PRO A 63 10.05 -4.08 10.29
N LEU A 64 9.63 -3.10 9.50
CA LEU A 64 10.29 -2.76 8.25
C LEU A 64 11.30 -1.64 8.47
N ASN A 65 12.51 -1.79 7.91
CA ASN A 65 13.56 -0.77 7.95
C ASN A 65 13.32 0.28 6.86
N VAL A 66 12.39 1.20 7.12
CA VAL A 66 11.97 2.25 6.19
C VAL A 66 11.99 3.61 6.86
N GLY A 67 12.25 4.66 6.06
CA GLY A 67 12.43 6.03 6.56
C GLY A 67 11.14 6.77 6.93
N GLY A 68 9.95 6.24 6.61
CA GLY A 68 8.69 6.95 6.78
C GLY A 68 7.49 6.04 7.03
N ALA A 69 6.36 6.66 7.39
CA ALA A 69 5.06 6.01 7.51
C ALA A 69 4.32 6.04 6.16
N PHE A 70 4.95 5.50 5.11
CA PHE A 70 4.40 5.49 3.75
C PHE A 70 2.99 4.87 3.71
N HIS A 71 2.17 5.32 2.77
CA HIS A 71 0.80 4.82 2.58
C HIS A 71 -0.06 4.98 3.85
N SER A 72 0.13 6.08 4.57
CA SER A 72 -0.67 6.42 5.74
C SER A 72 -1.07 7.90 5.74
N PRO A 73 -2.08 8.30 6.54
CA PRO A 73 -2.46 9.70 6.70
C PRO A 73 -1.31 10.61 7.17
N LEU A 74 -0.28 10.06 7.80
CA LEU A 74 0.89 10.82 8.24
C LEU A 74 1.76 11.32 7.07
N MET A 75 1.50 10.86 5.85
CA MET A 75 2.16 11.35 4.62
C MET A 75 1.41 12.51 3.96
N ALA A 76 0.31 13.02 4.54
CA ALA A 76 -0.54 14.02 3.88
C ALA A 76 0.21 15.28 3.40
N ASP A 77 1.14 15.81 4.20
CA ASP A 77 1.93 16.98 3.82
C ASP A 77 2.89 16.66 2.65
N ALA A 78 3.64 15.55 2.77
CA ALA A 78 4.52 15.08 1.70
C ALA A 78 3.74 14.75 0.42
N ALA A 79 2.53 14.21 0.54
CA ALA A 79 1.66 13.89 -0.59
C ALA A 79 1.18 15.17 -1.31
N ARG A 80 0.92 16.25 -0.58
CA ARG A 80 0.56 17.56 -1.15
C ARG A 80 1.71 18.17 -1.96
N GLU A 81 2.92 18.13 -1.40
CA GLU A 81 4.13 18.58 -2.11
C GLU A 81 4.40 17.70 -3.33
N PHE A 82 4.30 16.38 -3.19
CA PHE A 82 4.47 15.44 -4.28
C PHE A 82 3.45 15.68 -5.41
N ALA A 83 2.18 15.90 -5.08
CA ALA A 83 1.14 16.19 -6.06
C ALA A 83 1.44 17.47 -6.86
N THR A 84 1.98 18.51 -6.19
CA THR A 84 2.40 19.76 -6.84
C THR A 84 3.52 19.52 -7.86
N LEU A 85 4.47 18.65 -7.52
CA LEU A 85 5.54 18.27 -8.46
C LEU A 85 4.99 17.48 -9.65
N VAL A 86 4.08 16.52 -9.40
CA VAL A 86 3.43 15.74 -10.46
C VAL A 86 2.68 16.64 -11.43
N ASP A 87 1.99 17.68 -10.96
CA ASP A 87 1.26 18.63 -11.80
C ASP A 87 2.18 19.39 -12.78
N GLY A 88 3.47 19.55 -12.43
CA GLY A 88 4.49 20.14 -13.31
C GLY A 88 5.11 19.20 -14.34
N ILE A 89 4.80 17.89 -14.29
CA ILE A 89 5.41 16.87 -15.18
C ILE A 89 4.51 16.64 -16.39
N ALA A 90 5.12 16.61 -17.58
CA ALA A 90 4.48 16.15 -18.80
C ALA A 90 4.25 14.63 -18.74
N ILE A 91 2.99 14.21 -18.79
CA ILE A 91 2.56 12.81 -18.83
C ILE A 91 1.81 12.64 -20.14
N HIS A 92 2.24 11.68 -20.95
CA HIS A 92 1.64 11.38 -22.26
C HIS A 92 0.72 10.17 -22.16
N GLU A 93 -0.15 10.01 -23.15
CA GLU A 93 -1.00 8.82 -23.25
C GLU A 93 -0.14 7.55 -23.28
N PRO A 94 -0.46 6.56 -22.44
CA PRO A 94 0.36 5.37 -22.34
C PRO A 94 0.11 4.45 -23.54
N ALA A 95 1.17 3.85 -24.09
CA ALA A 95 1.05 2.89 -25.19
C ALA A 95 0.43 1.54 -24.76
N PHE A 96 0.38 1.29 -23.45
CA PHE A 96 -0.16 0.09 -22.82
C PHE A 96 -0.72 0.45 -21.43
N PRO A 97 -1.66 -0.33 -20.88
CA PRO A 97 -2.21 -0.03 -19.57
C PRO A 97 -1.14 -0.04 -18.47
N VAL A 98 -1.24 0.90 -17.53
CA VAL A 98 -0.31 1.05 -16.39
C VAL A 98 -1.00 0.59 -15.12
N GLY A 99 -0.42 -0.40 -14.43
CA GLY A 99 -0.94 -0.86 -13.16
C GLY A 99 -0.75 0.15 -12.03
N ALA A 100 -1.82 0.50 -11.32
CA ALA A 100 -1.79 1.48 -10.24
C ALA A 100 -2.21 0.85 -8.92
N GLY A 101 -1.25 0.74 -7.99
CA GLY A 101 -1.45 0.06 -6.72
C GLY A 101 -2.44 0.76 -5.79
N ALA A 102 -2.52 2.09 -5.81
CA ALA A 102 -3.47 2.84 -4.98
C ALA A 102 -4.93 2.58 -5.38
N GLN A 103 -5.19 2.43 -6.68
CA GLN A 103 -6.52 2.19 -7.23
C GLN A 103 -6.84 0.70 -7.37
N GLY A 104 -5.83 -0.17 -7.39
CA GLY A 104 -5.99 -1.61 -7.59
C GLY A 104 -6.42 -1.97 -9.02
N GLN A 105 -6.09 -1.14 -10.01
CA GLN A 105 -6.57 -1.30 -11.40
C GLN A 105 -5.55 -0.88 -12.44
N LEU A 106 -5.87 -1.18 -13.70
CA LEU A 106 -5.11 -0.73 -14.87
C LEU A 106 -5.61 0.64 -15.34
N LEU A 107 -4.70 1.59 -15.52
CA LEU A 107 -4.96 2.94 -16.01
C LEU A 107 -4.57 3.04 -17.48
N THR A 108 -5.40 3.68 -18.30
CA THR A 108 -5.20 3.76 -19.76
C THR A 108 -5.12 5.18 -20.30
N THR A 109 -5.22 6.19 -19.44
CA THR A 109 -5.16 7.60 -19.85
C THR A 109 -4.07 8.36 -19.11
N ALA A 110 -3.52 9.40 -19.73
CA ALA A 110 -2.56 10.29 -19.08
C ALA A 110 -3.17 10.99 -17.84
N ALA A 111 -4.46 11.32 -17.89
CA ALA A 111 -5.18 11.98 -16.80
C ALA A 111 -5.31 11.05 -15.57
N ASP A 112 -5.68 9.78 -15.79
CA ASP A 112 -5.80 8.82 -14.70
C ASP A 112 -4.44 8.52 -14.07
N ILE A 113 -3.38 8.37 -14.89
CA ILE A 113 -2.01 8.17 -14.38
C ILE A 113 -1.59 9.35 -13.51
N ARG A 114 -1.84 10.58 -13.96
CA ARG A 114 -1.56 11.79 -13.16
C ARG A 114 -2.28 11.73 -11.82
N GLN A 115 -3.57 11.43 -11.82
CA GLN A 115 -4.35 11.34 -10.58
C GLN A 115 -3.83 10.22 -9.67
N GLY A 116 -3.50 9.06 -10.24
CA GLY A 116 -2.95 7.93 -9.50
C GLY A 116 -1.64 8.26 -8.81
N LEU A 117 -0.72 8.94 -9.50
CA LEU A 117 0.54 9.41 -8.92
C LEU A 117 0.29 10.40 -7.76
N ARG A 118 -0.64 11.35 -7.89
CA ARG A 118 -0.94 12.33 -6.83
C ARG A 118 -1.40 11.66 -5.54
N GLU A 119 -2.16 10.58 -5.64
CA GLU A 119 -2.73 9.87 -4.50
C GLU A 119 -1.77 8.84 -3.88
N GLN A 120 -0.82 8.30 -4.66
CA GLN A 120 -0.10 7.08 -4.30
C GLN A 120 0.61 7.12 -2.94
N LEU A 121 1.15 8.28 -2.54
CA LEU A 121 2.08 8.37 -1.40
C LEU A 121 1.37 8.17 -0.06
N GLN A 122 0.09 8.55 0.01
CA GLN A 122 -0.74 8.46 1.22
C GLN A 122 -1.80 7.35 1.14
N SER A 123 -2.10 6.85 -0.06
CA SER A 123 -3.07 5.78 -0.27
C SER A 123 -2.47 4.39 -0.02
N PRO A 124 -3.27 3.43 0.49
CA PRO A 124 -2.83 2.05 0.63
C PRO A 124 -2.56 1.41 -0.74
N VAL A 125 -1.63 0.46 -0.79
CA VAL A 125 -1.35 -0.34 -1.98
C VAL A 125 -2.23 -1.59 -1.98
N ARG A 126 -3.19 -1.64 -2.89
CA ARG A 126 -4.12 -2.76 -3.14
C ARG A 126 -3.50 -3.72 -4.14
N TRP A 127 -2.35 -4.30 -3.80
CA TRP A 127 -1.56 -5.11 -4.72
C TRP A 127 -2.26 -6.40 -5.12
N THR A 128 -2.92 -7.09 -4.18
CA THR A 128 -3.74 -8.28 -4.46
C THR A 128 -4.77 -7.98 -5.57
N GLU A 129 -5.49 -6.86 -5.45
CA GLU A 129 -6.50 -6.45 -6.43
C GLU A 129 -5.88 -6.09 -7.78
N LEU A 130 -4.75 -5.38 -7.77
CA LEU A 130 -4.04 -5.03 -9.00
C LEU A 130 -3.56 -6.28 -9.75
N VAL A 131 -3.05 -7.28 -9.05
CA VAL A 131 -2.63 -8.56 -9.64
C VAL A 131 -3.83 -9.31 -10.23
N GLN A 132 -4.98 -9.30 -9.55
CA GLN A 132 -6.22 -9.86 -10.07
C GLN A 132 -6.71 -9.11 -11.33
N ALA A 133 -6.62 -7.78 -11.35
CA ALA A 133 -6.95 -6.96 -12.51
C ALA A 133 -6.03 -7.28 -13.71
N MET A 134 -4.73 -7.43 -13.48
CA MET A 134 -3.77 -7.85 -14.51
C MET A 134 -4.09 -9.25 -15.04
N SER A 135 -4.37 -10.21 -14.15
CA SER A 135 -4.75 -11.56 -14.55
C SER A 135 -6.06 -11.59 -15.35
N GLY A 136 -7.06 -10.80 -14.93
CA GLY A 136 -8.32 -10.64 -15.65
C GLY A 136 -8.16 -10.02 -17.04
N ALA A 137 -7.12 -9.21 -17.24
CA ALA A 137 -6.73 -8.67 -18.55
C ALA A 137 -5.90 -9.64 -19.41
N GLY A 138 -5.69 -10.88 -18.95
CA GLY A 138 -4.98 -11.93 -19.70
C GLY A 138 -3.46 -11.97 -19.48
N VAL A 139 -2.93 -11.23 -18.50
CA VAL A 139 -1.51 -11.33 -18.13
C VAL A 139 -1.23 -12.69 -17.49
N THR A 140 -0.27 -13.42 -18.03
CA THR A 140 0.14 -14.76 -17.57
C THR A 140 1.62 -14.84 -17.18
N THR A 141 2.41 -13.81 -17.51
CA THR A 141 3.84 -13.75 -17.24
C THR A 141 4.17 -12.43 -16.57
N PHE A 142 4.87 -12.51 -15.43
CA PHE A 142 5.34 -11.35 -14.67
C PHE A 142 6.86 -11.33 -14.68
N LEU A 143 7.45 -10.16 -14.91
CA LEU A 143 8.88 -9.93 -14.85
C LEU A 143 9.14 -8.83 -13.82
N GLU A 144 9.88 -9.13 -12.76
CA GLU A 144 10.31 -8.15 -11.78
C GLU A 144 11.55 -7.41 -12.31
N CYS A 145 11.40 -6.11 -12.57
CA CYS A 145 12.48 -5.23 -13.01
C CYS A 145 12.78 -4.22 -11.90
N GLY A 146 13.74 -4.53 -11.03
CA GLY A 146 14.13 -3.67 -9.92
C GLY A 146 15.21 -4.29 -9.04
N PRO A 147 15.73 -3.57 -8.04
CA PRO A 147 16.67 -4.14 -7.09
C PRO A 147 15.96 -5.13 -6.15
N GLY A 148 16.52 -6.32 -6.00
CA GLY A 148 16.01 -7.36 -5.08
C GLY A 148 15.15 -8.41 -5.77
N ASN A 149 14.35 -9.11 -4.96
CA ASN A 149 13.49 -10.23 -5.34
C ASN A 149 12.22 -10.27 -4.47
N THR A 150 11.54 -9.11 -4.34
CA THR A 150 10.47 -8.95 -3.35
C THR A 150 9.11 -9.39 -3.91
N LEU A 151 8.91 -9.28 -5.23
CA LEU A 151 7.64 -9.55 -5.88
C LEU A 151 7.51 -10.99 -6.40
N ALA A 152 8.65 -11.63 -6.69
CA ALA A 152 8.74 -12.99 -7.24
C ALA A 152 8.48 -14.12 -6.23
#